data_AF-A0A2R7Y9R7-F1
#
_entry.id   AF-A0A2R7Y9R7-F1
#
_cell.length_a   1.000
_cell.length_b   1.000
_cell.length_c   1.000
_cell.angle_alpha   90.00
_cell.angle_beta   90.00
_cell.angle_gamma   90.00
#
_symmetry.space_group_name_H-M   'P 1'
#
loop_
_entity.id
_entity.type
_entity.pdbx_description
1 polymer ?
#
loop_
_entity_poly.entity_id
_entity_poly.type
_entity_poly.pdbx_seq_one_letter_code
_entity_poly.pdbx_strand_id
1 'polypeptide(L)'
;MSSFCKDSLLVILFGSRARGEATPVSDYDLLAVKQEHIGDRLIIRWPAQIFAYSIDEVDKEIENLNTIVLDALVEGVLLCGDRLLFQKLRNKVDNVVKKRNLHKTKIGWVPVSNR
;
A
#
# COMPACT_ATOMS: atom_id res chain seq x y z
N MET A 1 15.02 -8.19 13.96
CA MET A 1 14.37 -7.78 12.69
C MET A 1 14.15 -9.03 11.86
N SER A 2 12.91 -9.35 11.46
CA SER A 2 12.63 -10.47 10.56
C SER A 2 13.39 -10.31 9.24
N SER A 3 13.77 -11.40 8.57
CA SER A 3 14.45 -11.38 7.26
C SER A 3 13.69 -10.52 6.24
N PHE A 4 12.36 -10.58 6.28
CA PHE A 4 11.46 -9.83 5.40
C PHE A 4 11.65 -8.30 5.44
N CYS A 5 11.92 -7.73 6.62
CA CYS A 5 12.22 -6.30 6.76
C CYS A 5 13.63 -5.92 6.24
N LYS A 6 14.57 -6.87 6.22
CA LYS A 6 15.93 -6.61 5.71
C LYS A 6 15.93 -6.59 4.17
N ASP A 7 15.07 -7.40 3.56
CA ASP A 7 15.00 -7.57 2.12
C ASP A 7 13.99 -6.61 1.44
N SER A 8 13.46 -5.64 2.18
CA SER A 8 12.46 -4.68 1.70
C SER A 8 12.84 -3.25 2.09
N LEU A 9 12.65 -2.31 1.17
CA LEU A 9 12.76 -0.88 1.43
C LEU A 9 11.67 -0.39 2.38
N LEU A 10 10.45 -0.93 2.21
CA LEU A 10 9.29 -0.68 3.05
C LEU A 10 8.49 -1.96 3.25
N VAL A 11 7.91 -2.12 4.44
CA VAL A 11 6.81 -3.06 4.69
C VAL A 11 5.69 -2.31 5.37
N ILE A 12 4.50 -2.34 4.76
CA ILE A 12 3.34 -1.58 5.19
C ILE A 12 2.19 -2.56 5.42
N LEU A 13 1.61 -2.53 6.63
CA LEU A 13 0.35 -3.20 6.92
C LEU A 13 -0.80 -2.32 6.46
N PHE A 14 -1.74 -2.88 5.71
CA PHE A 14 -2.93 -2.15 5.28
C PHE A 14 -4.19 -2.99 5.44
N GLY A 15 -5.31 -2.50 4.90
CA GLY A 15 -6.59 -3.20 5.00
C GLY A 15 -7.22 -3.13 6.40
N SER A 16 -8.13 -4.07 6.67
CA SER A 16 -8.97 -4.05 7.88
C SER A 16 -8.18 -4.03 9.18
N ARG A 17 -7.01 -4.70 9.21
CA ARG A 17 -6.14 -4.74 10.39
C ARG A 17 -5.45 -3.41 10.65
N ALA A 18 -5.03 -2.70 9.61
CA ALA A 18 -4.48 -1.35 9.77
C ALA A 18 -5.55 -0.34 10.23
N ARG A 19 -6.79 -0.48 9.76
CA ARG A 19 -7.91 0.40 10.13
C ARG A 19 -8.55 0.10 11.50
N GLY A 20 -8.20 -1.02 12.13
CA GLY A 20 -8.84 -1.45 13.39
C GLY A 20 -10.25 -2.05 13.21
N GLU A 21 -10.60 -2.47 11.99
CA GLU A 21 -11.92 -3.03 11.63
C GLU A 21 -11.87 -4.57 11.46
N ALA A 22 -10.74 -5.19 11.78
CA ALA A 22 -10.52 -6.62 11.57
C ALA A 22 -11.28 -7.50 12.56
N THR A 23 -11.68 -8.68 12.09
CA THR A 23 -12.24 -9.77 12.91
C THR A 23 -11.17 -10.84 13.17
N PRO A 24 -11.42 -11.84 14.03
CA PRO A 24 -10.46 -12.92 14.28
C PRO A 24 -10.04 -13.70 13.03
N VAL A 25 -10.89 -13.76 12.00
CA VAL A 25 -10.64 -14.48 10.74
C VAL A 25 -10.11 -13.59 9.62
N SER A 26 -9.87 -12.31 9.87
CA SER A 26 -9.35 -11.38 8.86
C SER A 26 -7.88 -11.68 8.53
N ASP A 27 -7.54 -11.63 7.24
CA ASP A 27 -6.16 -11.69 6.77
C ASP A 27 -5.34 -10.45 7.17
N TYR A 28 -4.01 -10.59 7.12
CA TYR A 28 -3.04 -9.50 7.17
C TYR A 28 -2.65 -9.12 5.75
N ASP A 29 -3.06 -7.93 5.31
CA ASP A 29 -2.67 -7.38 4.02
C ASP A 29 -1.36 -6.59 4.16
N LEU A 30 -0.32 -7.01 3.44
CA LEU A 30 1.00 -6.39 3.48
C LEU A 30 1.43 -5.90 2.09
N LEU A 31 1.91 -4.66 2.02
CA LEU A 31 2.65 -4.16 0.86
C LEU A 31 4.15 -4.17 1.19
N ALA A 32 4.94 -4.87 0.39
CA ALA A 32 6.39 -4.87 0.47
C ALA A 32 6.98 -4.15 -0.74
N VAL A 33 7.72 -3.07 -0.48
CA VAL A 33 8.43 -2.31 -1.51
C VAL A 33 9.89 -2.74 -1.49
N LYS A 34 10.44 -3.12 -2.64
CA LYS A 34 11.80 -3.64 -2.78
C LYS A 34 12.63 -2.84 -3.78
N GLN A 35 13.95 -3.01 -3.73
CA GLN A 35 14.87 -2.31 -4.64
C GLN A 35 14.67 -2.76 -6.09
N GLU A 36 14.55 -4.07 -6.31
CA GLU A 36 14.40 -4.67 -7.63
C GLU A 36 13.10 -5.46 -7.71
N HIS A 37 12.60 -5.66 -8.93
CA HIS A 37 11.41 -6.46 -9.19
C HIS A 37 11.70 -7.93 -8.89
N ILE A 38 10.88 -8.56 -8.06
CA ILE A 38 11.06 -9.96 -7.64
C ILE A 38 10.01 -10.88 -8.32
N GLY A 39 9.31 -10.38 -9.34
CA GLY A 39 8.21 -11.06 -10.01
C GLY A 39 6.84 -10.68 -9.43
N ASP A 40 5.76 -10.91 -10.21
CA ASP A 40 4.35 -10.71 -9.83
C ASP A 40 3.85 -11.66 -8.72
N ARG A 41 4.74 -12.29 -7.95
CA ARG A 41 4.37 -13.32 -6.98
C ARG A 41 3.67 -12.68 -5.79
N LEU A 42 2.34 -12.68 -5.85
CA LEU A 42 1.48 -12.62 -4.67
C LEU A 42 1.87 -13.77 -3.74
N ILE A 43 2.54 -13.46 -2.63
CA ILE A 43 2.87 -14.46 -1.61
C ILE A 43 1.66 -14.53 -0.69
N ILE A 44 0.77 -15.48 -0.97
CA ILE A 44 -0.32 -15.83 -0.06
C ILE A 44 0.23 -16.83 0.95
N ARG A 45 0.22 -16.47 2.22
CA ARG A 45 0.46 -17.38 3.34
C ARG A 45 -0.59 -17.12 4.39
N TRP A 46 -1.67 -17.89 4.39
CA TRP A 46 -2.71 -17.75 5.42
C TRP A 46 -2.09 -17.68 6.82
N PRO A 47 -2.37 -16.63 7.61
CA PRO A 47 -3.43 -15.62 7.44
C PRO A 47 -2.95 -14.28 6.84
N ALA A 48 -2.05 -14.26 5.86
CA ALA A 48 -1.44 -13.05 5.29
C ALA A 48 -1.39 -13.09 3.75
N GLN A 49 -1.69 -11.94 3.16
CA GLN A 49 -1.57 -11.67 1.73
C GLN A 49 -0.52 -10.59 1.51
N ILE A 50 0.57 -10.93 0.81
CA ILE A 50 1.69 -10.03 0.57
C ILE A 50 1.74 -9.63 -0.90
N PHE A 51 1.61 -8.32 -1.14
CA PHE A 51 1.83 -7.67 -2.42
C PHE A 51 3.25 -7.13 -2.46
N ALA A 52 4.08 -7.62 -3.38
CA ALA A 52 5.47 -7.19 -3.51
C ALA A 52 5.66 -6.43 -4.81
N TYR A 53 6.22 -5.23 -4.73
CA TYR A 53 6.53 -4.39 -5.87
C TYR A 53 7.93 -3.82 -5.73
N SER A 54 8.63 -3.62 -6.84
CA SER A 54 9.79 -2.73 -6.86
C SER A 54 9.37 -1.28 -6.65
N ILE A 55 10.31 -0.42 -6.25
CA ILE A 55 10.06 1.01 -6.09
C ILE A 55 9.54 1.67 -7.39
N ASP A 56 10.07 1.24 -8.55
CA ASP A 56 9.65 1.77 -9.86
C ASP A 56 8.22 1.32 -10.23
N GLU A 57 7.82 0.12 -9.81
CA GLU A 57 6.45 -0.35 -9.99
C GLU A 57 5.48 0.37 -9.07
N VAL A 58 5.84 0.59 -7.81
CA VAL A 58 5.00 1.41 -6.91
C VAL A 58 4.75 2.78 -7.53
N ASP A 59 5.78 3.40 -8.11
CA ASP A 59 5.66 4.70 -8.77
C ASP A 59 4.65 4.68 -9.92
N LYS A 60 4.71 3.64 -10.78
CA LYS A 60 3.76 3.42 -11.89
C LYS A 60 2.35 3.11 -11.39
N GLU A 61 2.22 2.26 -10.37
CA GLU A 61 0.93 1.82 -9.84
C GLU A 61 0.18 2.96 -9.12
N ILE A 62 0.90 3.94 -8.56
CA ILE A 62 0.28 5.18 -8.08
C ILE A 62 -0.35 5.97 -9.25
N GLU A 63 0.36 6.13 -10.36
CA GLU A 63 -0.15 6.85 -11.55
C GLU A 63 -1.31 6.09 -12.23
N ASN A 64 -1.26 4.75 -12.19
CA ASN A 64 -2.31 3.85 -12.69
C ASN A 64 -3.54 3.78 -11.77
N LEU A 65 -3.51 4.45 -10.61
CA LEU A 65 -4.58 4.42 -9.60
C LEU A 65 -4.86 3.00 -9.08
N ASN A 66 -3.83 2.16 -8.94
CA ASN A 66 -3.97 0.85 -8.33
C ASN A 66 -4.41 0.98 -6.86
N THR A 67 -5.64 0.58 -6.58
CA THR A 67 -6.27 0.78 -5.28
C THR A 67 -5.55 0.07 -4.13
N ILE A 68 -4.85 -1.05 -4.38
CA ILE A 68 -4.05 -1.74 -3.36
C ILE A 68 -2.88 -0.86 -2.93
N VAL A 69 -2.14 -0.31 -3.90
CA VAL A 69 -1.00 0.57 -3.62
C VAL A 69 -1.46 1.88 -2.99
N LEU A 70 -2.56 2.46 -3.48
CA LEU A 70 -3.12 3.67 -2.89
C LEU A 70 -3.57 3.44 -1.44
N ASP A 71 -4.31 2.37 -1.16
CA ASP A 71 -4.81 2.05 0.18
C ASP A 71 -3.65 1.79 1.15
N ALA A 72 -2.63 1.04 0.71
CA ALA A 72 -1.46 0.79 1.51
C ALA A 72 -0.70 2.08 1.87
N LEU A 73 -0.54 3.00 0.92
CA LEU A 73 0.14 4.25 1.20
C LEU A 73 -0.73 5.21 2.02
N VAL A 74 -2.05 5.24 1.85
CA VAL A 74 -2.92 6.21 2.52
C VAL A 74 -3.33 5.76 3.92
N GLU A 75 -3.86 4.54 4.03
CA GLU A 75 -4.41 3.98 5.27
C GLU A 75 -3.40 3.09 6.01
N GLY A 76 -2.33 2.67 5.34
CA GLY A 76 -1.42 1.67 5.89
C GLY A 76 -0.48 2.17 6.97
N VAL A 77 -0.10 1.27 7.87
CA VAL A 77 0.86 1.50 8.94
C VAL A 77 2.23 0.95 8.52
N LEU A 78 3.25 1.81 8.52
CA LEU A 78 4.62 1.39 8.26
C LEU A 78 5.13 0.49 9.39
N LEU A 79 5.37 -0.78 9.08
CA LEU A 79 5.93 -1.74 10.04
C LEU A 79 7.46 -1.62 10.12
N CYS A 80 8.12 -1.46 8.98
CA CYS A 80 9.57 -1.28 8.88
C CYS A 80 9.99 -0.66 7.54
N GLY A 81 11.20 -0.12 7.49
CA GLY A 81 11.76 0.53 6.31
C GLY A 81 12.06 2.02 6.48
N ASP A 82 12.37 2.70 5.38
CA ASP A 82 12.69 4.12 5.36
C ASP A 82 11.43 5.00 5.50
N ARG A 83 11.33 5.72 6.63
CA ARG A 83 10.22 6.64 6.92
C ARG A 83 10.13 7.81 5.93
N LEU A 84 11.26 8.31 5.44
CA LEU A 84 11.28 9.42 4.48
C LEU A 84 10.77 8.96 3.12
N LEU A 85 11.18 7.77 2.67
CA LEU A 85 10.65 7.16 1.47
C LEU A 85 9.13 6.91 1.57
N PHE A 86 8.67 6.39 2.71
CA PHE A 86 7.23 6.18 2.94
C PHE A 86 6.45 7.49 2.83
N GLN A 87 6.93 8.57 3.47
CA GLN A 87 6.27 9.88 3.39
C GLN A 87 6.31 10.46 1.98
N LYS A 88 7.42 10.26 1.24
CA LYS A 88 7.52 10.71 -0.17
C LYS A 88 6.46 10.04 -1.04
N LEU A 89 6.26 8.73 -0.90
CA LEU A 89 5.26 7.98 -1.67
C LEU A 89 3.83 8.38 -1.27
N ARG A 90 3.57 8.60 0.02
CA ARG A 90 2.29 9.17 0.52
C ARG A 90 1.97 10.49 -0.15
N ASN A 91 2.92 11.42 -0.14
CA ASN A 91 2.74 12.74 -0.77
C ASN A 91 2.48 12.63 -2.28
N LYS A 92 3.10 11.64 -2.95
CA LYS A 92 2.84 11.38 -4.37
C LYS A 92 1.40 10.91 -4.59
N VAL A 93 0.91 9.97 -3.78
CA VAL A 93 -0.50 9.55 -3.82
C VAL A 93 -1.43 10.75 -3.63
N ASP A 94 -1.20 11.57 -2.60
CA ASP A 94 -2.01 12.77 -2.33
C ASP A 94 -2.08 13.70 -3.54
N ASN A 95 -0.96 13.90 -4.24
CA ASN A 95 -0.91 14.73 -5.44
C ASN A 95 -1.71 14.11 -6.60
N VAL A 96 -1.56 12.80 -6.84
CA VAL A 96 -2.26 12.10 -7.93
C VAL A 96 -3.77 12.08 -7.68
N VAL A 97 -4.22 11.75 -6.46
CA VAL A 97 -5.66 11.69 -6.15
C VAL A 97 -6.30 13.08 -6.21
N LYS A 98 -5.61 14.13 -5.75
CA LYS A 98 -6.07 15.53 -5.92
C LYS A 98 -6.17 15.91 -7.39
N LYS A 99 -5.14 15.61 -8.19
CA LYS A 99 -5.13 15.90 -9.63
C LYS A 99 -6.25 15.17 -10.39
N ARG A 100 -6.57 13.95 -9.98
CA ARG A 100 -7.65 13.13 -10.54
C ARG A 100 -9.02 13.41 -9.92
N ASN A 101 -9.08 14.35 -8.96
CA ASN A 101 -10.27 14.71 -8.22
C ASN A 101 -10.96 13.49 -7.56
N LEU A 102 -10.17 12.63 -6.93
CA LEU A 102 -10.61 11.42 -6.25
C LEU A 102 -10.57 11.60 -4.73
N HIS A 103 -11.50 10.97 -4.03
CA HIS A 103 -11.44 10.82 -2.58
C HIS A 103 -11.70 9.37 -2.17
N LYS A 104 -11.11 8.96 -1.04
CA LYS A 104 -11.31 7.64 -0.46
C LYS A 104 -12.64 7.59 0.30
N THR A 105 -13.39 6.52 0.08
CA THR A 105 -14.59 6.14 0.84
C THR A 105 -14.42 4.75 1.42
N LYS A 106 -15.37 4.30 2.25
CA LYS A 106 -15.37 2.93 2.80
C LYS A 106 -15.42 1.83 1.73
N ILE A 107 -16.01 2.11 0.57
CA ILE A 107 -16.17 1.12 -0.51
C ILE A 107 -15.13 1.25 -1.62
N GLY A 108 -14.28 2.28 -1.60
CA GLY A 108 -13.27 2.50 -2.64
C GLY A 108 -12.96 3.98 -2.90
N TRP A 109 -12.21 4.22 -3.97
CA TRP A 109 -11.86 5.55 -4.46
C TRP A 109 -12.91 6.04 -5.46
N VAL A 110 -13.47 7.23 -5.26
CA VAL A 110 -14.53 7.78 -6.12
C VAL A 110 -14.24 9.23 -6.51
N PRO A 111 -14.70 9.69 -7.69
CA PRO A 111 -14.63 11.10 -8.05
C PRO A 111 -15.35 11.98 -7.04
N VAL A 112 -14.76 13.14 -6.72
CA VAL A 112 -15.46 14.21 -6.01
C VAL A 112 -16.51 14.77 -6.97
N SER A 113 -17.78 14.58 -6.66
CA SER A 113 -18.86 15.22 -7.41
C SER A 113 -19.03 16.64 -6.89
N ASN A 114 -18.87 17.63 -7.77
CA ASN A 114 -19.36 18.98 -7.51
C ASN A 114 -20.88 18.92 -7.72
N ARG A 115 -21.65 18.81 -6.63
CA ARG A 115 -23.07 19.17 -6.66
C ARG A 115 -23.21 20.68 -6.53
#